data_AF-A0A0J8B246-F1
#
_entry.id   AF-A0A0J8B246-F1
#
_cell.length_a   1.000
_cell.length_b   1.000
_cell.length_c   1.000
_cell.angle_alpha   90.00
_cell.angle_beta   90.00
_cell.angle_gamma   90.00
#
_symmetry.space_group_name_H-M   'P 1'
#
loop_
_entity.id
_entity.type
_entity.pdbx_description
1 polymer ?
#
loop_
_entity_poly.entity_id
_entity_poly.type
_entity_poly.pdbx_seq_one_letter_code
_entity_poly.pdbx_strand_id
1 'polypeptide(L)'
;MISDSSKSDVLIICTGGTIGMFENDDGALEPRPGAFTAMLPHVFAFNQSRLPKYDVMEWEPLIDSSNMRPQLWKVSVLSRINYR
;
A
#
# COMPACT_ATOMS: atom_id res chain seq x y z
N MET A 1 -6.08 18.78 -6.80
CA MET A 1 -6.65 17.42 -6.91
C MET A 1 -7.85 17.37 -5.99
N ILE A 2 -9.03 17.08 -6.53
CA ILE A 2 -10.27 17.03 -5.74
C ILE A 2 -10.25 15.69 -5.02
N SER A 3 -10.06 15.69 -3.69
CA SER A 3 -10.36 14.51 -2.87
C SER A 3 -11.88 14.35 -2.88
N ASP A 4 -12.40 13.41 -3.66
CA ASP A 4 -13.79 12.99 -3.56
C ASP A 4 -14.00 12.46 -2.12
N SER A 5 -14.84 13.15 -1.35
CA SER A 5 -15.17 12.84 0.05
C SER A 5 -16.02 11.56 0.18
N SER A 6 -16.21 10.81 -0.90
CA SER A 6 -16.88 9.53 -0.85
C SER A 6 -16.01 8.51 -0.14
N LYS A 7 -16.54 7.93 0.94
CA LYS A 7 -15.91 6.84 1.68
C LYS A 7 -15.55 5.67 0.74
N SER A 8 -14.30 5.23 0.78
CA SER A 8 -13.88 4.03 0.06
C SER A 8 -14.45 2.76 0.69
N ASP A 9 -14.77 1.78 -0.15
CA ASP A 9 -15.31 0.49 0.28
C ASP A 9 -14.20 -0.46 0.74
N VAL A 10 -12.99 -0.28 0.18
CA VAL A 10 -11.81 -1.12 0.43
C VAL A 10 -10.63 -0.24 0.85
N LEU A 11 -9.90 -0.67 1.88
CA LEU A 11 -8.61 -0.09 2.25
C LEU A 11 -7.51 -1.12 1.96
N ILE A 12 -6.58 -0.76 1.08
CA ILE A 12 -5.39 -1.55 0.79
C ILE A 12 -4.27 -1.07 1.72
N ILE A 13 -3.81 -1.94 2.61
CA ILE A 13 -2.67 -1.65 3.49
C ILE A 13 -1.44 -2.37 2.94
N CYS A 14 -0.50 -1.63 2.39
CA CYS A 14 0.78 -2.16 1.94
C CYS A 14 1.78 -2.12 3.10
N THR A 15 2.00 -3.28 3.72
CA THR A 15 2.94 -3.42 4.85
C THR A 15 4.38 -3.64 4.40
N GLY A 16 4.63 -3.87 3.10
CA GLY A 16 5.92 -4.23 2.54
C GLY A 16 5.85 -5.43 1.59
N GLY A 17 6.96 -6.15 1.43
CA GLY A 17 7.11 -7.26 0.49
C GLY A 17 7.49 -6.82 -0.93
N THR A 18 7.75 -7.81 -1.80
CA THR A 18 8.30 -7.60 -3.15
C THR A 18 7.34 -6.89 -4.11
N ILE A 19 6.04 -6.89 -3.84
CA ILE A 19 5.03 -6.22 -4.68
C ILE A 19 5.22 -4.70 -4.78
N GLY A 20 5.85 -4.09 -3.77
CA GLY A 20 6.22 -2.67 -3.74
C GLY A 20 7.71 -2.42 -3.92
N MET A 21 8.47 -3.43 -4.35
CA MET A 21 9.90 -3.30 -4.63
C MET A 21 10.13 -2.94 -6.09
N PHE A 22 11.15 -2.10 -6.31
CA PHE A 22 11.56 -1.66 -7.64
C PHE A 22 13.05 -1.95 -7.80
N GLU A 23 13.48 -2.21 -9.02
CA GLU A 23 14.91 -2.34 -9.33
C GLU A 23 15.61 -0.99 -9.07
N ASN A 24 16.71 -1.05 -8.33
CA ASN A 24 17.64 0.06 -8.17
C ASN A 24 18.70 0.07 -9.27
N ASP A 25 19.59 1.06 -9.24
CA ASP A 25 20.62 1.24 -10.28
C ASP A 25 21.60 0.06 -10.36
N ASP A 26 21.72 -0.74 -9.29
CA ASP A 26 22.55 -1.95 -9.23
C ASP A 26 21.80 -3.22 -9.67
N GLY A 27 20.52 -3.11 -10.05
CA GLY A 27 19.67 -4.22 -10.46
C GLY A 27 19.10 -5.07 -9.31
N ALA A 28 19.25 -4.61 -8.07
CA ALA A 28 18.63 -5.26 -6.91
C ALA A 28 17.22 -4.72 -6.65
N LEU A 29 16.32 -5.56 -6.13
CA LEU A 29 14.98 -5.14 -5.71
C LEU A 29 15.03 -4.53 -4.31
N GLU A 30 14.56 -3.29 -4.18
CA GLU A 30 14.46 -2.60 -2.90
C GLU A 30 13.09 -1.94 -2.70
N PRO A 31 12.60 -1.81 -1.45
CA PRO A 31 11.36 -1.09 -1.18
C PRO A 31 11.52 0.39 -1.52
N ARG A 32 10.57 0.96 -2.28
CA ARG A 32 10.54 2.39 -2.58
C ARG A 32 9.27 3.01 -1.98
N PRO A 33 9.36 3.77 -0.88
CA PRO A 33 8.21 4.42 -0.27
C PRO A 33 7.40 5.26 -1.26
N GLY A 34 6.07 5.10 -1.24
CA GLY A 34 5.11 5.78 -2.11
C GLY A 34 4.99 5.22 -3.53
N ALA A 35 5.89 4.33 -3.95
CA ALA A 35 5.92 3.86 -5.33
C ALA A 35 4.77 2.89 -5.65
N PHE A 36 4.30 2.10 -4.68
CA PHE A 36 3.16 1.21 -4.87
C PHE A 36 1.86 2.02 -5.08
N THR A 37 1.62 3.03 -4.25
CA THR A 37 0.48 3.95 -4.34
C THR A 37 0.52 4.73 -5.65
N ALA A 38 1.71 5.19 -6.07
CA ALA A 38 1.88 5.87 -7.35
C ALA A 38 1.68 4.95 -8.56
N MET A 39 1.97 3.65 -8.45
CA MET A 39 1.83 2.68 -9.53
C MET A 39 0.37 2.29 -9.79
N LEU A 40 -0.47 2.17 -8.76
CA LEU A 40 -1.83 1.64 -8.90
C LEU A 40 -2.69 2.37 -9.96
N PRO A 41 -2.68 3.71 -10.07
CA PRO A 41 -3.37 4.43 -11.15
C PRO A 41 -2.88 4.09 -12.57
N HIS A 42 -1.71 3.47 -12.72
CA HIS A 42 -1.17 3.03 -14.01
C HIS A 42 -1.52 1.56 -14.33
N VAL A 43 -2.03 0.80 -13.37
CA VAL A 43 -2.45 -0.59 -13.58
C VAL A 43 -3.88 -0.61 -14.12
N PHE A 44 -4.06 -1.00 -15.38
CA PHE A 44 -5.38 -0.99 -16.05
C PHE A 44 -6.49 -1.64 -15.22
N ALA A 45 -6.19 -2.76 -14.55
CA ALA A 45 -7.15 -3.47 -13.71
C ALA A 45 -7.69 -2.59 -12.58
N PHE A 46 -6.87 -1.71 -11.99
CA PHE A 46 -7.20 -0.82 -10.87
C PHE A 46 -7.99 0.44 -11.27
N ASN A 47 -8.20 0.66 -12.57
CA ASN A 47 -8.99 1.77 -13.11
C ASN A 47 -10.35 1.32 -13.68
N GLN A 48 -10.72 0.06 -13.50
CA GLN A 48 -11.98 -0.46 -14.00
C GLN A 48 -13.14 0.00 -13.13
N SER A 49 -14.22 0.50 -13.74
CA SER A 49 -15.45 0.91 -13.03
C SER A 49 -16.12 -0.22 -12.23
N ARG A 50 -15.80 -1.48 -12.55
CA ARG A 50 -16.27 -2.66 -11.82
C ARG A 50 -15.58 -2.88 -10.49
N LEU A 51 -14.42 -2.25 -10.26
CA LEU A 51 -13.75 -2.33 -8.96
C LEU A 51 -14.43 -1.38 -7.97
N PRO A 52 -14.49 -1.77 -6.69
CA PRO A 52 -14.95 -0.87 -5.63
C PRO A 52 -14.01 0.33 -5.51
N LYS A 53 -14.52 1.43 -4.93
CA LYS A 53 -13.65 2.54 -4.53
C LYS A 53 -12.67 2.04 -3.47
N TYR A 54 -11.40 2.37 -3.64
CA TYR A 54 -10.35 1.94 -2.74
C TYR A 54 -9.45 3.09 -2.34
N ASP A 55 -8.98 3.02 -1.10
CA ASP A 55 -7.88 3.81 -0.60
C ASP A 55 -6.63 2.95 -0.41
N VAL A 56 -5.47 3.59 -0.43
CA VAL A 56 -4.18 2.94 -0.25
C VAL A 56 -3.45 3.60 0.91
N MET A 57 -2.92 2.78 1.81
CA MET A 57 -2.04 3.21 2.88
C MET A 57 -0.77 2.36 2.86
N GLU A 58 0.36 3.00 2.59
CA GLU A 58 1.68 2.39 2.73
C GLU A 58 2.22 2.61 4.14
N TRP A 59 2.84 1.58 4.70
CA TRP A 59 3.57 1.69 5.95
C TRP A 59 4.92 2.34 5.76
N GLU A 60 5.29 3.16 6.74
CA GLU A 60 6.62 3.73 6.87
C GLU A 60 7.18 3.35 8.26
N PRO A 61 8.20 2.50 8.33
CA PRO A 61 8.90 1.83 7.23
C PRO A 61 8.14 0.62 6.67
N LEU A 62 8.42 0.26 5.41
CA LEU A 62 7.99 -1.02 4.84
C LEU A 62 8.71 -2.19 5.52
N ILE A 63 8.01 -3.31 5.68
CA ILE A 63 8.46 -4.48 6.44
C ILE A 63 8.72 -5.66 5.50
N ASP A 64 9.90 -6.26 5.61
CA ASP A 64 10.18 -7.57 5.03
C ASP A 64 9.39 -8.65 5.80
N SER A 65 8.71 -9.54 5.09
CA SER A 65 7.88 -10.58 5.70
C SER A 65 8.68 -11.52 6.62
N SER A 66 9.96 -11.78 6.33
CA SER A 66 10.87 -12.55 7.19
C SER A 66 11.18 -11.84 8.52
N ASN A 67 11.06 -10.51 8.53
CA ASN A 67 11.24 -9.67 9.71
C ASN A 67 9.94 -9.37 10.46
N MET A 68 8.79 -9.89 9.98
CA MET A 68 7.50 -9.70 10.64
C MET A 68 7.47 -10.37 12.04
N ARG A 69 6.86 -9.70 13.02
CA ARG A 69 6.74 -10.16 14.42
C ARG A 69 5.33 -9.88 14.96
N PRO A 70 4.86 -10.60 15.99
CA PRO A 70 3.51 -10.40 16.53
C PRO A 70 3.18 -8.97 16.98
N GLN A 71 4.18 -8.20 17.40
CA GLN A 71 4.04 -6.79 17.76
C GLN A 71 3.65 -5.94 16.56
N LEU A 72 4.18 -6.26 15.37
CA LEU A 72 3.90 -5.54 14.12
C LEU A 72 2.47 -5.86 13.63
N TRP A 73 1.93 -7.06 13.88
CA TRP A 73 0.53 -7.37 13.56
C TRP A 73 -0.47 -6.46 14.29
N LYS A 74 -0.15 -6.04 15.52
CA LYS A 74 -1.01 -5.08 16.26
C LYS A 74 -1.07 -3.73 15.56
N VAL A 75 0.05 -3.29 14.97
CA VAL A 75 0.09 -2.03 14.20
C VAL A 75 -0.88 -2.09 13.03
N SER A 76 -1.03 -3.24 12.35
CA SER A 76 -1.98 -3.44 11.23
C SER A 76 -3.42 -3.19 11.64
N VAL A 77 -3.79 -3.59 12.87
CA VAL A 77 -5.13 -3.34 13.42
C VAL A 77 -5.31 -1.87 13.78
N LEU A 78 -4.29 -1.21 14.32
CA LEU A 78 -4.37 0.21 14.70
C LEU A 78 -4.45 1.14 13.49
N SER A 79 -3.78 0.81 12.38
CA SER A 79 -3.88 1.56 11.13
C SER A 79 -5.33 1.73 10.65
N ARG A 80 -6.19 0.72 10.86
CA ARG A 80 -7.62 0.75 10.55
C ARG A 80 -8.40 1.76 11.39
N ILE A 81 -7.97 2.00 12.63
CA ILE A 81 -8.65 2.89 13.58
C ILE A 81 -8.35 4.36 13.25
N ASN A 82 -7.09 4.68 12.94
CA ASN A 82 -6.65 6.04 12.64
C ASN A 82 -7.02 6.54 11.24
N TYR A 83 -7.46 5.64 10.36
CA TYR A 83 -7.90 5.98 8.99
C TYR A 83 -9.36 6.48 8.93
N ARG A 84 -10.07 6.55 10.06
CA ARG A 84 -11.48 6.99 10.11
C ARG A 84 -11.64 8.48 10.37
#